data_AF-A0A7K0QN03-F1
#
_entry.id   AF-A0A7K0QN03-F1
#
_cell.length_a   1.000
_cell.length_b   1.000
_cell.length_c   1.000
_cell.angle_alpha   90.00
_cell.angle_beta   90.00
_cell.angle_gamma   90.00
#
_symmetry.space_group_name_H-M   'P 1'
#
loop_
_entity.id
_entity.type
_entity.pdbx_description
1 polymer ?
#
loop_
_entity_poly.entity_id
_entity_poly.type
_entity_poly.pdbx_seq_one_letter_code
_entity_poly.pdbx_strand_id
1 'polypeptide(L)' 'MAARGHVPRRRCVGCGRVAPKAELLRIVVRSAAPVLDPEQREPGRGRYLCGGACAQEAVRRRAFGRAVADTADFVESMS' A
#
# COMPACT_ATOMS: atom_id res chain seq x y z
N MET A 1 2.39 -7.92 29.64
CA MET A 1 2.00 -9.20 29.02
C MET A 1 1.83 -8.97 27.52
N ALA A 2 2.76 -9.44 26.69
CA ALA A 2 2.55 -9.40 25.24
C ALA A 2 1.37 -10.32 24.92
N ALA A 3 0.24 -9.75 24.50
CA ALA A 3 -0.91 -10.54 24.07
C ALA A 3 -0.42 -11.59 23.06
N ARG A 4 -0.86 -12.85 23.23
CA ARG A 4 -0.64 -13.93 22.26
C ARG A 4 -1.15 -13.43 20.90
N GLY A 5 -0.22 -12.92 20.10
CA GLY A 5 -0.53 -11.88 19.14
C GLY A 5 -1.12 -12.49 17.88
N HIS A 6 -2.40 -12.21 17.62
CA HIS A 6 -2.94 -12.41 16.28
C HIS A 6 -2.10 -11.57 15.31
N VAL A 7 -1.34 -12.23 14.42
CA VAL A 7 -0.57 -11.54 13.39
C VAL A 7 -1.56 -10.97 12.37
N PRO A 8 -1.69 -9.63 12.27
CA PRO A 8 -2.62 -9.04 11.33
C PRO A 8 -2.20 -9.39 9.91
N ARG A 9 -3.10 -10.03 9.16
CA ARG A 9 -2.91 -10.29 7.72
C ARG A 9 -3.56 -9.18 6.90
N ARG A 10 -2.94 -8.85 5.77
CA ARG A 10 -3.41 -7.82 4.83
C ARG A 10 -3.34 -8.36 3.40
N ARG A 11 -4.17 -7.79 2.54
CA ARG A 11 -4.24 -8.13 1.12
C ARG A 11 -3.46 -7.11 0.30
N CYS A 12 -2.55 -7.58 -0.54
CA CYS A 12 -1.91 -6.76 -1.56
C CYS A 12 -2.95 -6.28 -2.57
N VAL A 13 -3.03 -4.97 -2.79
CA VAL A 13 -4.02 -4.40 -3.73
C VAL A 13 -3.60 -4.50 -5.20
N GLY A 14 -2.34 -4.86 -5.48
CA GLY A 14 -1.85 -5.16 -6.83
C GLY A 14 -2.15 -6.60 -7.26
N CYS A 15 -1.61 -7.59 -6.54
CA CYS A 15 -1.72 -9.00 -6.90
C CYS A 15 -2.80 -9.79 -6.14
N GLY A 16 -3.41 -9.24 -5.10
CA GLY A 16 -4.43 -9.94 -4.29
C GLY A 16 -3.89 -10.93 -3.25
N ARG A 17 -2.57 -11.15 -3.19
CA ARG A 17 -1.92 -12.03 -2.19
C ARG A 17 -2.23 -11.56 -0.77
N VAL A 18 -2.51 -12.51 0.13
CA VAL A 18 -2.68 -12.23 1.57
C VAL A 18 -1.42 -12.64 2.33
N ALA A 19 -0.77 -11.67 2.98
CA ALA A 19 0.47 -11.85 3.73
C ALA A 19 0.39 -11.16 5.11
N PRO A 20 1.27 -11.50 6.06
CA PRO A 20 1.44 -10.73 7.29
C PRO A 20 1.66 -9.24 6.99
N LYS A 21 1.07 -8.36 7.82
CA LYS A 21 1.19 -6.90 7.67
C LYS A 21 2.63 -6.44 7.58
N ALA A 22 3.55 -7.08 8.31
CA ALA A 22 4.97 -6.73 8.34
C ALA A 22 5.72 -7.04 7.03
N GLU A 23 5.19 -7.94 6.20
CA GLU A 23 5.78 -8.29 4.89
C GLU A 23 5.28 -7.39 3.74
N LEU A 24 4.42 -6.41 4.05
CA LEU A 24 3.78 -5.58 3.03
C LEU A 24 4.08 -4.11 3.28
N LEU A 25 4.32 -3.38 2.20
CA LEU A 25 4.50 -1.94 2.21
C LEU A 25 3.14 -1.26 2.38
N ARG A 26 3.00 -0.42 3.42
CA ARG A 26 1.81 0.43 3.58
C ARG A 26 1.93 1.63 2.64
N ILE A 27 0.89 1.85 1.87
CA ILE A 27 0.70 3.02 1.01
C ILE A 27 -0.53 3.79 1.50
N VAL A 28 -0.43 5.10 1.62
CA VAL A 28 -1.56 6.01 1.86
C VAL A 28 -1.82 6.87 0.64
N VAL A 29 -2.99 7.51 0.57
CA VAL A 29 -3.25 8.52 -0.45
C VAL A 29 -3.23 9.88 0.24
N ARG A 30 -2.31 10.75 -0.19
CA ARG A 30 -2.16 12.12 0.30
C ARG A 30 -2.22 13.06 -0.90
N SER A 31 -3.07 14.08 -0.82
CA SER A 31 -3.21 15.07 -1.91
C SER A 31 -3.41 14.44 -3.29
N ALA A 32 -4.29 13.42 -3.38
CA ALA A 32 -4.58 12.67 -4.61
C ALA A 32 -3.41 11.85 -5.21
N ALA A 33 -2.32 11.65 -4.46
CA ALA A 33 -1.18 10.83 -4.85
C ALA A 33 -0.94 9.67 -3.85
N PRO A 34 -0.54 8.46 -4.30
CA PRO A 34 -0.10 7.39 -3.42
C PRO A 34 1.30 7.69 -2.86
N VAL A 35 1.49 7.45 -1.56
CA VAL A 35 2.75 7.71 -0.83
C VAL A 35 3.09 6.53 0.07
N LEU A 36 4.37 6.16 0.13
CA LEU A 36 4.89 5.16 1.06
C LEU A 36 4.79 5.64 2.52
N ASP A 37 4.32 4.78 3.40
CA ASP A 37 4.22 5.06 4.83
C ASP A 37 4.64 3.85 5.68
N PRO A 38 5.93 3.46 5.63
CA PRO A 38 6.45 2.30 6.34
C PRO A 38 6.34 2.45 7.86
N GLU A 39 6.50 3.68 8.37
CA GLU A 39 6.40 4.00 9.80
C GLU A 39 4.96 4.12 10.30
N GLN A 40 3.99 4.10 9.39
CA GLN A 40 2.55 4.14 9.69
C GLN A 40 2.10 5.42 10.40
N ARG A 41 2.73 6.55 10.07
CA ARG A 41 2.48 7.85 10.70
C ARG A 41 1.41 8.65 9.97
N GLU A 42 1.17 8.35 8.69
CA GLU A 42 0.24 9.12 7.89
C GLU A 42 -1.22 8.76 8.20
N PRO A 43 -2.10 9.77 8.35
CA PRO A 43 -3.52 9.55 8.51
C PRO A 43 -4.15 9.03 7.22
N GLY A 44 -5.32 8.39 7.35
CA GLY A 44 -6.13 7.95 6.23
C GLY A 44 -6.04 6.45 5.90
N ARG A 45 -6.73 6.05 4.83
CA ARG A 45 -6.93 4.65 4.47
C ARG A 45 -5.64 4.03 3.91
N GLY A 46 -4.98 3.22 4.73
CA GLY A 46 -3.84 2.42 4.30
C GLY A 46 -4.22 1.32 3.30
N ARG A 47 -3.41 1.18 2.27
CA ARG A 47 -3.38 0.06 1.33
C ARG A 47 -2.04 -0.65 1.45
N TYR A 48 -1.96 -1.88 0.96
CA TYR A 48 -0.78 -2.71 1.13
C TYR A 48 -0.30 -3.25 -0.21
N LEU A 49 1.02 -3.31 -0.40
CA LEU A 49 1.68 -3.84 -1.59
C LEU A 49 2.83 -4.77 -1.24
N CYS A 50 3.11 -5.71 -2.14
CA CYS A 50 4.28 -6.58 -2.01
C CYS A 50 5.59 -5.90 -2.43
N GLY A 51 5.54 -4.84 -3.24
CA GLY A 51 6.72 -4.19 -3.83
C GLY A 51 6.40 -3.48 -5.16
N GLY A 52 7.45 -3.09 -5.90
CA GLY A 52 7.38 -2.29 -7.11
C GLY A 52 6.48 -2.83 -8.22
N ALA A 53 6.62 -4.11 -8.56
CA ALA A 53 5.77 -4.75 -9.58
C ALA A 53 4.26 -4.67 -9.22
N CYS A 54 3.94 -4.78 -7.92
CA CYS A 54 2.56 -4.63 -7.46
C CYS A 54 2.10 -3.17 -7.42
N ALA A 55 3.00 -2.20 -7.31
CA ALA A 55 2.68 -0.77 -7.38
C ALA A 55 2.16 -0.40 -8.77
N GLN A 56 2.88 -0.82 -9.81
CA GLN A 56 2.47 -0.63 -11.21
C GLN A 56 1.11 -1.26 -11.50
N GLU A 57 0.88 -2.50 -11.08
CA GLU A 57 -0.41 -3.18 -11.24
C GLU A 57 -1.53 -2.47 -10.46
N ALA A 58 -1.26 -2.02 -9.24
CA ALA A 58 -2.24 -1.32 -8.41
C ALA A 58 -2.67 0.02 -9.03
N VAL A 59 -1.74 0.76 -9.65
CA VAL A 59 -2.04 1.98 -10.41
C VAL A 59 -2.91 1.65 -11.62
N ARG A 60 -2.50 0.67 -12.45
CA ARG A 60 -3.26 0.24 -13.63
C ARG A 60 -4.70 -0.16 -13.29
N ARG A 61 -4.92 -0.81 -12.15
CA ARG A 61 -6.26 -1.21 -11.66
C ARG A 61 -7.02 -0.13 -10.92
N ARG A 62 -6.48 1.09 -10.78
CA ARG A 62 -7.03 2.17 -9.95
C ARG A 62 -7.31 1.75 -8.50
N ALA A 63 -6.45 0.88 -7.95
CA ALA A 63 -6.62 0.28 -6.64
C ALA A 63 -6.53 1.31 -5.49
N PHE A 64 -5.89 2.46 -5.73
CA PHE A 64 -5.79 3.59 -4.79
C PHE A 64 -7.06 4.47 -4.72
N GLY A 65 -8.09 4.13 -5.50
CA GLY A 65 -9.37 4.85 -5.51
C GLY A 65 -9.47 5.83 -6.68
N ARG A 66 -10.71 6.22 -7.02
CA ARG A 66 -10.99 7.02 -8.22
C ARG A 66 -10.48 8.46 -8.15
N ALA A 67 -10.30 9.01 -6.95
CA ALA A 67 -9.82 10.38 -6.73
C ALA A 67 -8.29 10.51 -6.82
N VAL A 68 -7.57 9.41 -7.04
CA VAL A 68 -6.12 9.44 -7.25
C VAL A 68 -5.86 9.82 -8.70
N ALA A 69 -5.14 10.93 -8.89
CA ALA A 69 -4.87 11.52 -10.19
C ALA A 69 -3.38 11.50 -10.54
N ASP A 70 -2.52 11.58 -9.52
CA ASP A 70 -1.07 11.58 -9.70
C ASP A 70 -0.46 10.27 -9.20
N THR A 71 0.24 9.56 -10.07
CA THR A 71 0.86 8.27 -9.77
C THR A 71 2.23 8.10 -10.41
N ALA A 72 2.72 9.09 -11.16
CA ALA A 72 3.97 8.96 -11.92
C ALA A 72 5.16 8.82 -10.96
N ASP A 73 5.31 9.80 -10.07
CA ASP A 73 6.36 9.85 -9.05
C ASP A 73 6.32 8.62 -8.12
N PHE A 74 5.11 8.14 -7.81
CA PHE A 74 4.92 6.95 -6.99
C PHE A 74 5.47 5.69 -7.66
N VAL A 75 5.22 5.50 -8.96
CA VAL A 75 5.69 4.31 -9.68
C VAL A 75 7.20 4.36 -9.91
N GLU A 76 7.74 5.55 -10.19
CA GLU A 76 9.18 5.76 -10.32
C GLU A 76 9.92 5.47 -9.01
N SER A 77 9.42 5.99 -7.88
CA SER A 77 9.98 5.75 -6.55
C SER A 77 9.90 4.29 -6.07
N MET A 78 9.15 3.44 -6.78
CA MET A 78 8.93 2.03 -6.45
C MET A 78 9.66 1.07 -7.40
N SER A 79 10.36 1.60 -8.40
CA SER A 79 11.19 0.86 -9.36
C SER A 79 12.63 0.78 -8.87
#